data_AF-A0A7S2UPB1-F1
#
_entry.id   AF-A0A7S2UPB1-F1
#
_cell.length_a   1.000
_cell.length_b   1.000
_cell.length_c   1.000
_cell.angle_alpha   90.00
_cell.angle_beta   90.00
_cell.angle_gamma   90.00
#
_symmetry.space_group_name_H-M   'P 1'
#
loop_
_entity.id
_entity.type
_entity.pdbx_description
1 polymer ?
#
loop_
_entity_poly.entity_id
_entity_poly.type
_entity_poly.pdbx_seq_one_letter_code
_entity_poly.pdbx_strand_id
1 'polypeptide(L)'
;DEHEQSKPTTVEMILKLSEPHLSAVKRELRILGLDPLLLDASNGNMETGMLSLKREMFLQPPSPSSSRGSEAPKPRLKSICSINGQIVSLKTLRLISASLLTIVDASVASTALSRPSSRMSILDTGVPREIISRAYRTRATYRQCRHHRERLEMELANRIFPTSLPDSIEDASDYELELMQHWVDELDSFECRVMAFRDSMTVSVDDDDDDDFAAGAATEYKETFRQLVSSSWSETSSDSDNTSQFYATLLEFRETVRSLEAQL
;
A
#
# COMPACT_ATOMS: atom_id res chain seq x y z
N ASP A 1 70.65 -2.32 25.53
CA ASP A 1 69.21 -2.64 25.60
C ASP A 1 68.51 -2.14 24.37
N GLU A 2 68.49 -2.99 23.36
CA GLU A 2 67.72 -2.78 22.14
C GLU A 2 66.24 -2.89 22.51
N HIS A 3 65.51 -1.78 22.42
CA HIS A 3 64.06 -1.81 22.51
C HIS A 3 63.53 -2.66 21.35
N GLU A 4 63.12 -3.88 21.67
CA GLU A 4 62.39 -4.80 20.80
C GLU A 4 61.12 -4.09 20.31
N GLN A 5 61.23 -3.39 19.18
CA GLN A 5 60.11 -2.72 18.55
C GLN A 5 59.12 -3.81 18.13
N SER A 6 57.98 -3.87 18.82
CA SER A 6 56.91 -4.81 18.51
C SER A 6 56.60 -4.76 17.02
N LYS A 7 56.81 -5.88 16.31
CA LYS A 7 56.55 -6.01 14.87
C LYS A 7 55.11 -5.54 14.57
N PRO A 8 54.90 -4.61 13.62
CA PRO A 8 53.55 -4.17 13.29
C PRO A 8 52.73 -5.34 12.76
N THR A 9 51.52 -5.48 13.27
CA THR A 9 50.54 -6.45 12.75
C THR A 9 49.81 -5.81 11.58
N THR A 10 49.96 -6.42 10.41
CA THR A 10 49.37 -5.93 9.16
C THR A 10 48.24 -6.84 8.72
N VAL A 11 47.10 -6.24 8.43
CA VAL A 11 45.95 -6.89 7.78
C VAL A 11 45.76 -6.24 6.42
N GLU A 12 45.73 -7.04 5.37
CA GLU A 12 45.53 -6.57 4.00
C GLU A 12 44.45 -7.41 3.30
N MET A 13 43.59 -6.73 2.56
CA MET A 13 42.55 -7.34 1.73
C MET A 13 42.64 -6.76 0.33
N ILE A 14 42.81 -7.62 -0.67
CA ILE A 14 42.90 -7.24 -2.08
C ILE A 14 41.71 -7.83 -2.81
N LEU A 15 40.90 -6.97 -3.44
CA LEU A 15 39.66 -7.32 -4.10
C LEU A 15 39.68 -6.86 -5.55
N LYS A 16 39.28 -7.75 -6.46
CA LYS A 16 38.97 -7.39 -7.85
C LYS A 16 37.48 -7.04 -7.93
N LEU A 17 37.17 -5.79 -8.22
CA LEU A 17 35.81 -5.26 -8.31
C LEU A 17 35.35 -5.24 -9.78
N SER A 18 34.15 -5.73 -10.03
CA SER A 18 33.41 -5.57 -11.28
C SER A 18 32.14 -4.76 -11.04
N GLU A 19 31.46 -4.34 -12.10
CA GLU A 19 30.13 -3.75 -11.95
C GLU A 19 29.13 -4.75 -11.31
N PRO A 20 28.18 -4.28 -10.48
CA PRO A 20 27.90 -2.89 -10.08
C PRO A 20 28.77 -2.39 -8.90
N HIS A 21 29.60 -3.24 -8.31
CA HIS A 21 30.38 -2.90 -7.11
C HIS A 21 31.46 -1.87 -7.41
N LEU A 22 32.05 -1.93 -8.60
CA LEU A 22 33.06 -0.96 -9.05
C LEU A 22 32.50 0.47 -9.05
N SER A 23 31.36 0.72 -9.70
CA SER A 23 30.72 2.03 -9.70
C SER A 23 30.29 2.49 -8.30
N ALA A 24 29.81 1.57 -7.46
CA ALA A 24 29.44 1.86 -6.08
C ALA A 24 30.65 2.37 -5.26
N VAL A 25 31.79 1.66 -5.32
CA VAL A 25 33.02 2.05 -4.61
C VAL A 25 33.61 3.32 -5.21
N LYS A 26 33.63 3.48 -6.55
CA LYS A 26 34.07 4.74 -7.20
C LYS A 26 33.27 5.94 -6.71
N ARG A 27 31.96 5.81 -6.56
CA ARG A 27 31.10 6.87 -6.00
C ARG A 27 31.43 7.15 -4.53
N GLU A 28 31.64 6.12 -3.73
CA GLU A 28 31.94 6.24 -2.30
C GLU A 28 33.30 6.92 -2.07
N LEU A 29 34.31 6.60 -2.89
CA LEU A 29 35.59 7.32 -2.92
C LEU A 29 35.42 8.81 -3.22
N ARG A 30 34.61 9.18 -4.23
CA ARG A 30 34.33 10.60 -4.54
C ARG A 30 33.70 11.34 -3.37
N ILE A 31 32.73 10.73 -2.70
CA ILE A 31 32.05 11.33 -1.54
C ILE A 31 33.04 11.59 -0.40
N LEU A 32 34.03 10.70 -0.23
CA LEU A 32 35.07 10.81 0.79
C LEU A 32 36.25 11.71 0.35
N GLY A 33 36.19 12.31 -0.84
CA GLY A 33 37.24 13.17 -1.40
C GLY A 33 38.48 12.40 -1.85
N LEU A 34 38.36 11.10 -2.14
CA LEU A 34 39.43 10.26 -2.66
C LEU A 34 39.31 10.12 -4.18
N ASP A 35 40.46 10.01 -4.85
CA ASP A 35 40.51 9.86 -6.31
C ASP A 35 39.99 8.47 -6.74
N PRO A 36 38.93 8.37 -7.55
CA PRO A 36 38.43 7.09 -8.04
C PRO A 36 39.40 6.35 -8.96
N LEU A 37 40.36 7.07 -9.56
CA LEU A 37 41.41 6.49 -10.39
C LEU A 37 42.35 5.58 -9.59
N LEU A 38 42.33 5.65 -8.26
CA LEU A 38 43.04 4.70 -7.40
C LEU A 38 42.68 3.25 -7.72
N LEU A 39 41.44 2.98 -8.16
CA LEU A 39 40.96 1.62 -8.45
C LEU A 39 41.36 1.10 -9.82
N ASP A 40 41.85 1.95 -10.71
CA ASP A 40 42.18 1.55 -12.07
C ASP A 40 43.56 0.89 -12.08
N ALA A 41 43.58 -0.44 -11.93
CA ALA A 41 44.81 -1.20 -12.02
C ALA A 41 45.33 -1.21 -13.46
N SER A 42 46.60 -0.82 -13.60
CA SER A 42 47.67 -1.04 -14.60
C SER A 42 47.48 -1.93 -15.86
N ASN A 43 46.39 -2.67 -16.03
CA ASN A 43 46.23 -3.71 -17.06
C ASN A 43 45.26 -3.31 -18.20
N GLY A 44 44.91 -2.03 -18.34
CA GLY A 44 44.17 -1.50 -19.50
C GLY A 44 42.71 -1.98 -19.63
N ASN A 45 42.21 -2.79 -18.70
CA ASN A 45 40.87 -3.35 -18.77
C ASN A 45 39.90 -2.49 -17.95
N MET A 46 39.15 -1.60 -18.61
CA MET A 46 38.27 -0.61 -17.97
C MET A 46 37.08 -1.21 -17.22
N GLU A 47 36.80 -2.50 -17.40
CA GLU A 47 35.63 -3.17 -16.81
C GLU A 47 35.85 -3.64 -15.36
N THR A 48 37.10 -3.68 -14.88
CA THR A 48 37.41 -4.16 -13.53
C THR A 48 38.43 -3.29 -12.83
N GLY A 49 38.20 -3.00 -11.55
CA GLY A 49 39.13 -2.26 -10.70
C GLY A 49 39.76 -3.14 -9.62
N MET A 50 40.94 -2.77 -9.13
CA MET A 50 41.58 -3.43 -7.98
C MET A 50 41.51 -2.52 -6.75
N LEU A 51 41.01 -3.06 -5.64
CA LEU A 51 40.96 -2.39 -4.35
C LEU A 51 41.83 -3.15 -3.34
N SER A 52 42.89 -2.52 -2.83
CA SER A 52 43.67 -2.98 -1.68
C SER A 52 43.32 -2.14 -0.46
N LEU A 53 42.78 -2.79 0.57
CA LEU A 53 42.48 -2.21 1.89
C LEU A 53 43.51 -2.75 2.89
N LYS A 54 44.31 -1.86 3.47
CA LYS A 54 45.39 -2.25 4.39
C LYS A 54 45.25 -1.53 5.73
N ARG A 55 45.49 -2.26 6.82
CA ARG A 55 45.55 -1.73 8.19
C ARG A 55 46.77 -2.26 8.90
N GLU A 56 47.60 -1.37 9.40
CA GLU A 56 48.78 -1.68 10.21
C GLU A 56 48.54 -1.22 11.64
N MET A 57 48.80 -2.11 12.60
CA MET A 57 48.62 -1.85 14.02
C MET A 57 49.93 -2.11 14.77
N PHE A 58 50.32 -1.18 15.63
CA PHE A 58 51.50 -1.33 16.48
C PHE A 58 51.29 -0.64 17.81
N LEU A 59 51.93 -1.18 18.85
CA LEU A 59 51.92 -0.58 20.17
C LEU A 59 52.99 0.50 20.22
N GLN A 60 52.55 1.75 20.41
CA GLN A 60 53.47 2.86 20.61
C GLN A 60 54.02 2.76 22.04
N PRO A 61 55.36 2.75 22.21
CA PRO A 61 55.95 2.78 23.54
C PRO A 61 55.54 4.06 24.27
N PRO A 62 55.42 4.00 25.61
CA PRO A 62 55.04 5.16 26.40
C PRO A 62 56.00 6.32 26.18
N SER A 63 55.47 7.48 25.83
CA SER A 63 56.27 8.70 25.66
C SER A 63 56.73 9.21 27.02
N PRO A 64 58.03 9.54 27.20
CA PRO A 64 58.55 10.05 28.47
C PRO A 64 57.98 11.42 28.88
N SER A 65 57.27 12.10 27.98
CA SER A 65 56.71 13.45 28.19
C SER A 65 55.31 13.49 28.84
N SER A 66 54.67 12.35 29.15
CA SER A 66 53.31 12.31 29.73
C SER A 66 53.25 12.08 31.24
N SER A 67 54.32 12.36 31.99
CA SER A 67 54.38 12.24 33.45
C SER A 67 53.77 13.45 34.17
N ARG A 68 52.46 13.63 34.04
CA ARG A 68 51.67 14.42 35.00
C ARG A 68 50.56 13.53 35.57
N GLY A 69 50.95 12.60 36.44
CA GLY A 69 50.02 11.70 37.14
C GLY A 69 50.68 10.39 37.54
N SER A 70 50.39 9.94 38.76
CA SER A 70 50.96 8.81 39.51
C SER A 70 50.76 7.40 38.90
N GLU A 71 50.46 7.25 37.61
CA GLU A 71 50.24 5.94 36.97
C GLU A 71 51.32 5.64 35.92
N ALA A 72 51.80 4.38 35.91
CA ALA A 72 52.72 3.89 34.90
C ALA A 72 52.16 4.13 33.48
N PRO A 73 52.96 4.63 32.52
CA PRO A 73 52.45 5.08 31.24
C PRO A 73 52.00 3.87 30.41
N LYS A 74 50.69 3.79 30.13
CA LYS A 74 50.07 2.69 29.38
C LYS A 74 50.44 2.78 27.88
N PRO A 75 50.82 1.68 27.23
CA PRO A 75 51.12 1.66 25.80
C PRO A 75 49.86 2.03 25.00
N ARG A 76 50.02 2.86 23.97
CA ARG A 76 48.91 3.28 23.10
C ARG A 76 48.93 2.51 21.80
N LEU A 77 47.82 1.87 21.44
CA LEU A 77 47.68 1.23 20.14
C LEU A 77 47.55 2.30 19.05
N LYS A 78 48.49 2.34 18.11
CA LYS A 78 48.41 3.17 16.91
C LYS A 78 47.95 2.30 15.73
N SER A 79 47.08 2.87 14.90
CA SER A 79 46.54 2.21 13.71
C SER A 79 46.77 3.13 12.52
N ILE A 80 47.39 2.61 11.47
CA ILE A 80 47.54 3.28 10.16
C ILE A 80 46.66 2.51 9.18
N CYS A 81 45.86 3.22 8.41
CA CYS A 81 44.97 2.64 7.40
C CYS A 81 45.34 3.18 6.04
N SER A 82 45.31 2.35 5.00
CA SER A 82 45.51 2.80 3.63
C SER A 82 44.59 2.08 2.64
N ILE A 83 44.30 2.78 1.55
CA ILE A 83 43.54 2.30 0.40
C ILE A 83 44.43 2.47 -0.82
N ASN A 84 44.79 1.37 -1.48
CA ASN A 84 45.70 1.36 -2.64
C ASN A 84 47.01 2.13 -2.38
N GLY A 85 47.52 2.05 -1.15
CA GLY A 85 48.73 2.77 -0.70
C GLY A 85 48.50 4.18 -0.16
N GLN A 86 47.34 4.81 -0.38
CA GLN A 86 47.02 6.13 0.15
C GLN A 86 46.54 6.05 1.60
N ILE A 87 47.16 6.83 2.50
CA ILE A 87 46.79 6.86 3.93
C ILE A 87 45.41 7.49 4.10
N VAL A 88 44.52 6.80 4.81
CA VAL A 88 43.16 7.24 5.09
C VAL A 88 42.83 7.12 6.58
N SER A 89 41.74 7.75 6.99
CA SER A 89 41.21 7.56 8.34
C SER A 89 40.61 6.14 8.51
N LEU A 90 40.62 5.62 9.73
CA LEU A 90 39.95 4.35 10.04
C LEU A 90 38.43 4.39 9.73
N LYS A 91 37.79 5.56 9.85
CA LYS A 91 36.38 5.75 9.50
C LYS A 91 36.15 5.53 8.00
N THR A 92 37.02 6.09 7.17
CA THR A 92 37.01 5.93 5.70
C THR A 92 37.20 4.47 5.31
N LEU A 93 38.19 3.79 5.90
CA LEU A 93 38.46 2.37 5.64
C LEU A 93 37.25 1.50 6.01
N ARG A 94 36.62 1.76 7.16
CA ARG A 94 35.43 1.03 7.62
C ARG A 94 34.25 1.21 6.67
N LEU A 95 33.99 2.43 6.22
CA LEU A 95 32.85 2.75 5.38
C LEU A 95 32.94 2.02 4.03
N ILE A 96 34.10 2.08 3.37
CA ILE A 96 34.34 1.35 2.12
C ILE A 96 34.33 -0.17 2.34
N SER A 97 34.87 -0.67 3.45
CA SER A 97 34.82 -2.11 3.74
C SER A 97 33.39 -2.61 4.03
N ALA A 98 32.51 -1.77 4.59
CA ALA A 98 31.16 -2.15 4.97
C ALA A 98 30.25 -2.36 3.75
N SER A 99 30.48 -1.64 2.66
CA SER A 99 29.78 -1.85 1.38
C SER A 99 30.24 -3.12 0.65
N LEU A 100 31.38 -3.70 1.05
CA LEU A 100 32.02 -4.86 0.42
C LEU A 100 31.88 -6.15 1.24
N LEU A 101 31.85 -6.02 2.55
CA LEU A 101 31.75 -7.13 3.49
C LEU A 101 30.45 -7.02 4.27
N THR A 102 29.53 -7.93 3.99
CA THR A 102 28.42 -8.18 4.90
C THR A 102 28.95 -9.04 6.05
N ILE A 103 29.17 -8.42 7.21
CA ILE A 103 29.37 -9.18 8.44
C ILE A 103 28.02 -9.77 8.80
N VAL A 104 27.85 -11.05 8.53
CA VAL A 104 26.63 -11.77 8.84
C VAL A 104 26.74 -12.36 10.24
N ASP A 105 25.96 -11.82 11.18
CA ASP A 105 25.73 -12.51 12.45
C ASP A 105 24.97 -13.81 12.15
N ALA A 106 25.60 -14.95 12.44
CA ALA A 106 25.07 -16.27 12.14
C ALA A 106 23.69 -16.51 12.78
N SER A 107 23.43 -15.96 13.97
CA SER A 107 22.14 -16.10 14.65
C SER A 107 21.04 -15.31 13.94
N VAL A 108 21.35 -14.08 13.53
CA VAL A 108 20.44 -13.18 12.81
C VAL A 108 20.15 -13.73 11.40
N ALA A 109 21.18 -14.22 10.70
CA ALA A 109 20.99 -14.83 9.39
C ALA A 109 20.24 -16.15 9.45
N SER A 110 20.49 -16.99 10.45
CA SER A 110 19.72 -18.22 10.65
C SER A 110 18.23 -17.90 10.86
N THR A 111 17.94 -16.90 11.69
CA THR A 111 16.57 -16.44 11.94
C THR A 111 15.93 -15.84 10.69
N ALA A 112 16.66 -15.05 9.89
CA ALA A 112 16.19 -14.53 8.62
C ALA A 112 15.94 -15.64 7.60
N LEU A 113 16.86 -16.61 7.48
CA LEU A 113 16.74 -17.76 6.58
C LEU A 113 15.62 -18.73 6.98
N SER A 114 15.17 -18.72 8.24
CA SER A 114 14.03 -19.54 8.66
C SER A 114 12.72 -19.13 7.98
N ARG A 115 12.56 -17.85 7.63
CA ARG A 115 11.33 -17.30 7.03
C ARG A 115 11.33 -17.51 5.50
N PRO A 116 10.30 -18.17 4.93
CA PRO A 116 10.22 -18.37 3.48
C PRO A 116 10.30 -17.09 2.65
N SER A 117 9.68 -16.00 3.13
CA SER A 117 9.70 -14.70 2.48
C SER A 117 11.10 -14.07 2.43
N SER A 118 11.87 -14.24 3.51
CA SER A 118 13.23 -13.70 3.61
C SER A 118 14.21 -14.48 2.74
N ARG A 119 14.05 -15.81 2.62
CA ARG A 119 14.81 -16.61 1.65
C ARG A 119 14.58 -16.12 0.22
N MET A 120 13.33 -15.82 -0.15
CA MET A 120 13.02 -15.28 -1.48
C MET A 120 13.59 -13.89 -1.68
N SER A 121 13.49 -13.02 -0.69
CA SER A 121 14.11 -11.70 -0.76
C SER A 121 15.62 -11.76 -0.99
N ILE A 122 16.32 -12.78 -0.47
CA ILE A 122 17.76 -12.96 -0.72
C ILE A 122 18.00 -13.39 -2.17
N LEU A 123 17.23 -14.35 -2.70
CA LEU A 123 17.34 -14.74 -4.12
C LEU A 123 17.01 -13.58 -5.06
N ASP A 124 16.03 -12.75 -4.68
CA ASP A 124 15.60 -11.58 -5.44
C ASP A 124 16.67 -10.48 -5.51
N THR A 125 17.71 -10.52 -4.67
CA THR A 125 18.82 -9.53 -4.75
C THR A 125 19.59 -9.61 -6.07
N GLY A 126 19.61 -10.78 -6.72
CA GLY A 126 20.24 -10.97 -8.03
C GLY A 126 19.34 -10.63 -9.21
N VAL A 127 18.07 -10.29 -8.98
CA VAL A 127 17.09 -10.05 -10.04
C VAL A 127 17.05 -8.56 -10.38
N PRO A 128 17.08 -8.18 -11.68
CA PRO A 128 16.93 -6.78 -12.09
C PRO A 128 15.66 -6.13 -11.52
N ARG A 129 15.77 -4.87 -11.09
CA ARG A 129 14.68 -4.15 -10.39
C ARG A 129 13.45 -3.98 -11.25
N GLU A 130 13.62 -3.90 -12.57
CA GLU A 130 12.54 -3.77 -13.55
C GLU A 130 11.63 -5.01 -13.50
N ILE A 131 12.22 -6.20 -13.43
CA ILE A 131 11.49 -7.48 -13.37
C ILE A 131 10.73 -7.59 -12.04
N ILE A 132 11.39 -7.26 -10.94
CA ILE A 132 10.80 -7.25 -9.60
C ILE A 132 9.58 -6.30 -9.57
N SER A 133 9.74 -5.09 -10.11
CA SER A 133 8.65 -4.10 -10.14
C SER A 133 7.45 -4.56 -10.97
N ARG A 134 7.69 -5.23 -12.11
CA ARG A 134 6.65 -5.81 -12.95
C ARG A 134 5.91 -6.93 -12.21
N ALA A 135 6.64 -7.83 -11.55
CA ALA A 135 6.04 -8.90 -10.76
C ALA A 135 5.14 -8.37 -9.63
N TYR A 136 5.58 -7.31 -8.92
CA TYR A 136 4.75 -6.67 -7.90
C TYR A 136 3.47 -6.06 -8.45
N ARG A 137 3.54 -5.38 -9.61
CA ARG A 137 2.35 -4.83 -10.28
C ARG A 137 1.38 -5.93 -10.66
N THR A 138 1.85 -7.00 -11.32
CA THR A 138 1.00 -8.14 -11.70
C THR A 138 0.35 -8.79 -10.48
N ARG A 139 1.09 -8.96 -9.39
CA ARG A 139 0.55 -9.52 -8.13
C ARG A 139 -0.51 -8.62 -7.52
N ALA A 140 -0.33 -7.31 -7.55
CA ALA A 140 -1.32 -6.35 -7.07
C ALA A 140 -2.60 -6.42 -7.90
N THR A 141 -2.47 -6.43 -9.23
CA THR A 141 -3.62 -6.59 -10.14
C THR A 141 -4.34 -7.91 -9.89
N TYR A 142 -3.62 -9.03 -9.75
CA TYR A 142 -4.22 -10.32 -9.44
C TYR A 142 -5.05 -10.29 -8.14
N ARG A 143 -4.53 -9.65 -7.08
CA ARG A 143 -5.26 -9.50 -5.81
C ARG A 143 -6.52 -8.66 -5.97
N GLN A 144 -6.45 -7.57 -6.73
CA GLN A 144 -7.61 -6.73 -7.02
C GLN A 144 -8.68 -7.52 -7.79
N CYS A 145 -8.29 -8.24 -8.85
CA CYS A 145 -9.21 -9.09 -9.61
C CYS A 145 -9.84 -10.19 -8.73
N ARG A 146 -9.04 -10.79 -7.84
CA ARG A 146 -9.54 -11.81 -6.90
C ARG A 146 -10.57 -11.24 -5.93
N HIS A 147 -10.31 -10.07 -5.33
CA HIS A 147 -11.26 -9.42 -4.44
C HIS A 147 -12.53 -8.98 -5.17
N HIS A 148 -12.41 -8.50 -6.41
CA HIS A 148 -13.57 -8.17 -7.24
C HIS A 148 -14.42 -9.40 -7.51
N ARG A 149 -13.79 -10.54 -7.84
CA ARG A 149 -14.49 -11.83 -8.01
C ARG A 149 -15.19 -12.27 -6.73
N GLU A 150 -14.50 -12.23 -5.59
CA GLU A 150 -15.09 -12.59 -4.28
C GLU A 150 -16.28 -11.68 -3.92
N ARG A 151 -16.20 -10.38 -4.25
CA ARG A 151 -17.32 -9.44 -4.09
C ARG A 151 -18.50 -9.80 -4.99
N LEU A 152 -18.26 -10.08 -6.27
CA LEU A 152 -19.32 -10.50 -7.19
C LEU A 152 -19.98 -11.82 -6.76
N GLU A 153 -19.20 -12.78 -6.25
CA GLU A 153 -19.73 -14.03 -5.70
C GLU A 153 -20.65 -13.77 -4.50
N MET A 154 -20.27 -12.83 -3.63
CA MET A 154 -21.10 -12.43 -2.49
C MET A 154 -22.37 -11.69 -2.93
N GLU A 155 -22.27 -10.77 -3.90
CA GLU A 155 -23.43 -10.08 -4.48
C GLU A 155 -24.40 -11.06 -5.15
N LEU A 156 -23.89 -12.04 -5.91
CA LEU A 156 -24.70 -13.10 -6.50
C LEU A 156 -25.37 -13.98 -5.44
N ALA A 157 -24.66 -14.34 -4.38
CA ALA A 157 -25.24 -15.11 -3.27
C ALA A 157 -26.34 -14.33 -2.51
N ASN A 158 -26.24 -12.99 -2.49
CA ASN A 158 -27.23 -12.12 -1.86
C ASN A 158 -28.40 -11.74 -2.78
N ARG A 159 -28.29 -12.00 -4.09
CA ARG A 159 -29.44 -11.89 -4.99
C ARG A 159 -30.40 -13.02 -4.69
N ILE A 160 -31.43 -12.68 -3.91
CA ILE A 160 -32.61 -13.52 -3.75
C ILE A 160 -33.35 -13.48 -5.08
N PHE A 161 -32.91 -14.30 -6.04
CA PHE A 161 -33.84 -14.74 -7.07
C PHE A 161 -34.93 -15.55 -6.35
N PRO A 162 -36.22 -15.38 -6.73
CA PRO A 162 -37.24 -16.30 -6.25
C PRO A 162 -36.73 -17.71 -6.47
N THR A 163 -36.81 -18.59 -5.45
CA THR A 163 -36.33 -19.98 -5.53
C THR A 163 -37.02 -20.81 -6.63
N SER A 164 -38.02 -20.23 -7.29
CA SER A 164 -38.78 -20.73 -8.44
C SER A 164 -38.28 -20.19 -9.78
N LEU A 165 -37.15 -19.49 -9.85
CA LEU A 165 -36.57 -19.08 -11.14
C LEU A 165 -35.51 -20.10 -11.56
N PRO A 166 -35.73 -20.90 -12.61
CA PRO A 166 -34.71 -21.82 -13.09
C PRO A 166 -33.49 -21.07 -13.62
N ASP A 167 -32.30 -21.65 -13.46
CA ASP A 167 -31.01 -21.10 -13.93
C ASP A 167 -30.97 -20.91 -15.46
N SER A 168 -31.95 -21.44 -16.19
CA SER A 168 -32.11 -21.31 -17.64
C SER A 168 -33.55 -20.91 -17.99
N ILE A 169 -33.70 -19.85 -18.80
CA ILE A 169 -35.00 -19.40 -19.35
C ILE A 169 -35.61 -20.48 -20.26
N GLU A 170 -34.80 -21.37 -20.84
CA GLU A 170 -35.26 -22.49 -21.67
C GLU A 170 -35.90 -23.63 -20.86
N ASP A 171 -35.64 -23.68 -19.54
CA ASP A 171 -36.21 -24.65 -18.61
C ASP A 171 -37.31 -24.05 -17.71
N ALA A 172 -37.62 -22.76 -17.89
CA ALA A 172 -38.73 -22.09 -17.21
C ALA A 172 -40.05 -22.70 -17.65
N SER A 173 -40.83 -23.18 -16.68
CA SER A 173 -42.17 -23.67 -17.00
C SER A 173 -43.02 -22.51 -17.52
N ASP A 174 -43.91 -22.76 -18.48
CA ASP A 174 -44.83 -21.74 -19.01
C ASP A 174 -45.61 -21.01 -17.88
N TYR A 175 -45.86 -21.71 -16.77
CA TYR A 175 -46.46 -21.16 -15.56
C TYR A 175 -45.58 -20.14 -14.82
N GLU A 176 -44.26 -20.34 -14.76
CA GLU A 176 -43.32 -19.38 -14.13
C GLU A 176 -43.18 -18.11 -14.98
N LEU A 177 -43.17 -18.26 -16.31
CA LEU A 177 -43.20 -17.14 -17.24
C LEU A 177 -44.52 -16.36 -17.13
N GLU A 178 -45.67 -17.05 -17.06
CA GLU A 178 -46.99 -16.44 -16.86
C GLU A 178 -47.08 -15.73 -15.49
N LEU A 179 -46.54 -16.34 -14.43
CA LEU A 179 -46.51 -15.72 -13.10
C LEU A 179 -45.63 -14.47 -13.08
N MET A 180 -44.46 -14.49 -13.74
CA MET A 180 -43.63 -13.30 -13.88
C MET A 180 -44.33 -12.20 -14.66
N GLN A 181 -44.98 -12.54 -15.77
CA GLN A 181 -45.77 -11.58 -16.53
C GLN A 181 -46.88 -10.97 -15.68
N HIS A 182 -47.58 -11.80 -14.89
CA HIS A 182 -48.60 -11.31 -13.96
C HIS A 182 -48.04 -10.34 -12.92
N TRP A 183 -46.85 -10.60 -12.37
CA TRP A 183 -46.20 -9.67 -11.44
C TRP A 183 -45.75 -8.38 -12.12
N VAL A 184 -45.27 -8.44 -13.36
CA VAL A 184 -44.96 -7.24 -14.16
C VAL A 184 -46.23 -6.42 -14.36
N ASP A 185 -47.33 -7.06 -14.80
CA ASP A 185 -48.61 -6.40 -15.01
C ASP A 185 -49.17 -5.78 -13.72
N GLU A 186 -49.03 -6.47 -12.58
CA GLU A 186 -49.48 -5.95 -11.27
C GLU A 186 -48.61 -4.78 -10.78
N LEU A 187 -47.30 -4.81 -11.05
CA LEU A 187 -46.40 -3.69 -10.74
C LEU A 187 -46.70 -2.47 -11.61
N ASP A 188 -46.93 -2.65 -12.90
CA ASP A 188 -47.33 -1.56 -13.82
C ASP A 188 -48.69 -0.98 -13.42
N SER A 189 -49.65 -1.85 -13.06
CA SER A 189 -50.96 -1.46 -12.53
C SER A 189 -50.84 -0.71 -11.19
N PHE A 190 -49.92 -1.13 -10.32
CA PHE A 190 -49.62 -0.44 -9.07
C PHE A 190 -49.02 0.94 -9.33
N GLU A 191 -48.05 1.06 -10.22
CA GLU A 191 -47.46 2.34 -10.63
C GLU A 191 -48.54 3.28 -11.18
N CYS A 192 -49.40 2.80 -12.09
CA CYS A 192 -50.50 3.59 -12.63
C CYS A 192 -51.46 4.07 -11.54
N ARG A 193 -51.79 3.23 -10.55
CA ARG A 193 -52.64 3.61 -9.41
C ARG A 193 -51.98 4.67 -8.53
N VAL A 194 -50.69 4.52 -8.25
CA VAL A 194 -49.93 5.49 -7.45
C VAL A 194 -49.84 6.83 -8.17
N MET A 195 -49.59 6.84 -9.48
CA MET A 195 -49.55 8.05 -10.28
C MET A 195 -50.92 8.73 -10.39
N ALA A 196 -52.00 7.96 -10.62
CA ALA A 196 -53.36 8.51 -10.62
C ALA A 196 -53.77 9.09 -9.26
N PHE A 197 -53.38 8.44 -8.17
CA PHE A 197 -53.60 8.95 -6.81
C PHE A 197 -52.83 10.26 -6.57
N ARG A 198 -51.56 10.30 -6.97
CA ARG A 198 -50.73 11.51 -6.92
C ARG A 198 -51.37 12.66 -7.70
N ASP A 199 -51.79 12.42 -8.94
CA ASP A 199 -52.41 13.43 -9.79
C ASP A 199 -53.72 13.94 -9.18
N SER A 200 -54.56 13.04 -8.66
CA SER A 200 -55.80 13.40 -7.98
C SER A 200 -55.56 14.24 -6.73
N MET A 201 -54.49 13.97 -5.96
CA MET A 201 -54.16 14.74 -4.77
C MET A 201 -53.53 16.09 -5.10
N THR A 202 -52.72 16.20 -6.17
CA THR A 202 -52.16 17.50 -6.58
C THR A 202 -53.26 18.52 -6.91
N VAL A 203 -54.33 18.07 -7.58
CA VAL A 203 -55.49 18.93 -7.87
C VAL A 203 -56.18 19.42 -6.59
N SER A 204 -56.21 18.61 -5.52
CA SER A 204 -56.83 19.01 -4.25
C SER A 204 -55.97 19.91 -3.37
N VAL A 205 -54.64 19.95 -3.57
CA VAL A 205 -53.71 20.73 -2.73
C VAL A 205 -53.49 22.13 -3.28
N ASP A 206 -53.60 22.34 -4.60
CA ASP A 206 -53.47 23.66 -5.25
C ASP A 206 -54.70 24.58 -5.02
N ASP A 207 -55.84 24.04 -4.58
CA ASP A 207 -57.07 24.82 -4.28
C ASP A 207 -57.08 25.44 -2.85
N ASP A 208 -56.10 25.14 -2.00
CA ASP A 208 -56.09 25.43 -0.55
C ASP A 208 -55.00 26.46 -0.14
N ASP A 209 -54.55 27.30 -1.07
CA ASP A 209 -53.42 28.25 -0.90
C ASP A 209 -53.79 29.60 -0.24
N ASP A 210 -55.02 29.78 0.25
CA ASP A 210 -55.52 31.10 0.72
C ASP A 210 -55.80 31.24 2.24
N ASP A 211 -55.43 30.30 3.12
CA ASP A 211 -55.63 30.48 4.59
C ASP A 211 -54.34 30.32 5.43
N ASP A 212 -53.74 31.48 5.70
CA ASP A 212 -52.63 31.75 6.62
C ASP A 212 -53.09 31.66 8.09
N PHE A 213 -53.33 30.47 8.66
CA PHE A 213 -53.25 30.28 10.14
C PHE A 213 -53.32 28.85 10.74
N ALA A 214 -53.37 27.74 9.99
CA ALA A 214 -53.65 26.42 10.58
C ALA A 214 -52.45 25.45 10.68
N ALA A 215 -51.98 25.25 11.92
CA ALA A 215 -51.35 24.06 12.53
C ALA A 215 -50.19 23.35 11.79
N GLY A 216 -49.02 23.29 12.44
CA GLY A 216 -47.78 22.67 11.94
C GLY A 216 -47.85 21.22 11.44
N ALA A 217 -48.89 20.46 11.78
CA ALA A 217 -49.09 19.10 11.24
C ALA A 217 -49.63 19.12 9.78
N ALA A 218 -50.44 20.12 9.41
CA ALA A 218 -50.93 20.30 8.05
C ALA A 218 -49.80 20.74 7.09
N THR A 219 -48.83 21.50 7.59
CA THR A 219 -47.65 21.92 6.82
C THR A 219 -46.67 20.76 6.57
N GLU A 220 -46.51 19.84 7.52
CA GLU A 220 -45.64 18.66 7.38
C GLU A 220 -46.18 17.66 6.33
N TYR A 221 -47.50 17.46 6.29
CA TYR A 221 -48.17 16.69 5.25
C TYR A 221 -48.03 17.33 3.87
N LYS A 222 -48.27 18.65 3.74
CA LYS A 222 -48.11 19.37 2.47
C LYS A 222 -46.67 19.28 1.94
N GLU A 223 -45.67 19.34 2.83
CA GLU A 223 -44.25 19.26 2.45
C GLU A 223 -43.84 17.84 2.01
N THR A 224 -44.18 16.80 2.78
CA THR A 224 -43.89 15.40 2.39
C THR A 224 -44.63 15.00 1.11
N PHE A 225 -45.84 15.52 0.90
CA PHE A 225 -46.57 15.36 -0.35
C PHE A 225 -45.87 16.04 -1.54
N ARG A 226 -45.43 17.30 -1.38
CA ARG A 226 -44.69 18.03 -2.43
C ARG A 226 -43.40 17.30 -2.81
N GLN A 227 -42.70 16.72 -1.84
CA GLN A 227 -41.51 15.90 -2.08
C GLN A 227 -41.85 14.62 -2.86
N LEU A 228 -42.95 13.94 -2.53
CA LEU A 228 -43.44 12.77 -3.27
C LEU A 228 -43.79 13.10 -4.73
N VAL A 229 -44.42 14.25 -4.97
CA VAL A 229 -44.76 14.74 -6.32
C VAL A 229 -43.50 15.09 -7.13
N SER A 230 -42.48 15.63 -6.48
CA SER A 230 -41.20 15.95 -7.16
C SER A 230 -40.33 14.72 -7.43
N SER A 231 -40.59 13.60 -6.75
CA SER A 231 -39.84 12.35 -6.91
C SER A 231 -40.28 11.62 -8.17
N SER A 232 -39.32 11.04 -8.91
CA SER A 232 -39.60 10.19 -10.08
C SER A 232 -39.48 8.72 -9.74
N TRP A 233 -40.41 7.91 -10.27
CA TRP A 233 -40.32 6.45 -10.20
C TRP A 233 -39.10 5.90 -10.95
N SER A 234 -38.62 6.62 -11.97
CA SER A 234 -37.58 6.18 -12.90
C SER A 234 -36.17 6.70 -12.60
N GLU A 235 -35.90 7.22 -11.39
CA GLU A 235 -34.55 7.66 -11.02
C GLU A 235 -33.60 6.46 -10.95
N THR A 236 -33.08 6.10 -12.11
CA THR A 236 -31.93 5.22 -12.31
C THR A 236 -30.68 5.98 -11.89
N SER A 237 -30.57 6.27 -10.59
CA SER A 237 -29.29 6.68 -10.02
C SER A 237 -28.34 5.50 -10.18
N SER A 238 -27.26 5.71 -10.94
CA SER A 238 -26.20 4.72 -11.17
C SER A 238 -25.44 4.29 -9.91
N ASP A 239 -25.78 4.86 -8.75
CA ASP A 239 -25.25 4.48 -7.44
C ASP A 239 -26.14 3.41 -6.80
N SER A 240 -25.58 2.21 -6.70
CA SER A 240 -26.22 0.97 -6.27
C SER A 240 -26.64 0.91 -4.80
N ASP A 241 -26.58 2.01 -4.06
CA ASP A 241 -26.84 2.05 -2.60
C ASP A 241 -28.10 2.83 -2.21
N ASN A 242 -28.79 3.48 -3.15
CA ASN A 242 -30.06 4.12 -2.86
C ASN A 242 -31.22 3.16 -3.14
N THR A 243 -31.82 2.63 -2.07
CA THR A 243 -33.24 2.24 -2.09
C THR A 243 -34.00 3.39 -2.75
N SER A 244 -34.82 3.12 -3.77
CA SER A 244 -35.32 4.19 -4.66
C SER A 244 -35.86 5.34 -3.81
N GLN A 245 -35.28 6.53 -4.01
CA GLN A 245 -35.58 7.71 -3.19
C GLN A 245 -37.10 7.94 -3.12
N PHE A 246 -37.79 7.66 -4.23
CA PHE A 246 -39.24 7.60 -4.32
C PHE A 246 -39.92 6.69 -3.28
N TYR A 247 -39.45 5.45 -3.11
CA TYR A 247 -40.05 4.50 -2.15
C TYR A 247 -39.85 4.95 -0.70
N ALA A 248 -38.69 5.53 -0.38
CA ALA A 248 -38.44 6.11 0.93
C ALA A 248 -39.41 7.28 1.21
N THR A 249 -39.56 8.21 0.26
CA THR A 249 -40.50 9.33 0.37
C THR A 249 -41.95 8.87 0.46
N LEU A 250 -42.32 7.78 -0.23
CA LEU A 250 -43.67 7.21 -0.16
C LEU A 250 -43.97 6.56 1.21
N LEU A 251 -42.98 5.91 1.82
CA LEU A 251 -43.10 5.39 3.19
C LEU A 251 -43.22 6.53 4.20
N GLU A 252 -42.41 7.58 4.06
CA GLU A 252 -42.47 8.78 4.91
C GLU A 252 -43.84 9.47 4.81
N PHE A 253 -44.37 9.66 3.59
CA PHE A 253 -45.72 10.20 3.38
C PHE A 253 -46.81 9.33 4.03
N ARG A 254 -46.69 8.00 3.95
CA ARG A 254 -47.63 7.09 4.62
C ARG A 254 -47.57 7.22 6.14
N GLU A 255 -46.38 7.41 6.70
CA GLU A 255 -46.21 7.61 8.14
C GLU A 255 -46.79 8.95 8.60
N THR A 256 -46.62 10.02 7.83
CA THR A 256 -47.24 11.33 8.15
C THR A 256 -48.77 11.27 8.07
N VAL A 257 -49.33 10.60 7.05
CA VAL A 257 -50.79 10.37 6.96
C VAL A 257 -51.31 9.61 8.18
N ARG A 258 -50.64 8.52 8.58
CA ARG A 258 -51.04 7.75 9.77
C ARG A 258 -50.94 8.54 11.06
N SER A 259 -49.92 9.39 11.19
CA SER A 259 -49.74 10.27 12.34
C SER A 259 -50.89 11.28 12.44
N LEU A 260 -51.31 11.86 11.31
CA LEU A 260 -52.47 12.75 11.23
C LEU A 260 -53.78 12.03 11.55
N GLU A 261 -54.00 10.83 11.01
CA GLU A 261 -55.17 10.01 11.33
C GLU A 261 -55.24 9.65 12.82
N ALA A 262 -54.10 9.43 13.47
CA ALA A 262 -54.05 9.12 14.90
C ALA A 262 -54.29 10.33 15.81
N GLN A 263 -54.20 11.56 15.28
CA GLN A 263 -54.43 12.82 15.99
C GLN A 263 -55.87 13.34 15.84
N LEU A 264 -56.66 12.76 14.92
CA LEU A 264 -58.09 13.03 14.68
C LEU A 264 -58.99 12.13 15.54
#